data_AF-A0A1B1CG81-F1
#
_entry.id   AF-A0A1B1CG81-F1
#
_cell.length_a   1.000
_cell.length_b   1.000
_cell.length_c   1.000
_cell.angle_alpha   90.00
_cell.angle_beta   90.00
_cell.angle_gamma   90.00
#
_symmetry.space_group_name_H-M   'P 1'
#
loop_
_entity.id
_entity.type
_entity.pdbx_description
1 polymer ?
#
loop_
_entity_poly.entity_id
_entity_poly.type
_entity_poly.pdbx_seq_one_letter_code
_entity_poly.pdbx_strand_id
1 'polypeptide(L)'
;MARWGHIRAVVTVGLAAFLLPLAPVRAEPAYIPLVRDYVEKRVRPIVETPLVLKAIAEQNAKFGNVSEMDMRVLDETYRSEVDQHHLQMVKLLLDKSVSHYLKAKQDASQGAIIEFFVTDSHGLNVGQSTITADYWQGDEEKYLRTFANSSREIFIDRAERNESTQNLETQASFVVMDEENRPIGVAIVTIAIDAL
;
A
#
# COMPACT_ATOMS: atom_id res chain seq x y z
N MET A 1 -45.56 51.95 -57.07
CA MET A 1 -45.88 50.98 -56.00
C MET A 1 -44.90 49.83 -56.13
N ALA A 2 -44.05 49.65 -55.12
CA ALA A 2 -42.78 48.93 -55.20
C ALA A 2 -42.95 47.40 -55.27
N ARG A 3 -42.15 46.74 -56.11
CA ARG A 3 -41.99 45.28 -56.19
C ARG A 3 -40.99 44.85 -55.11
N TRP A 4 -41.42 44.01 -54.18
CA TRP A 4 -40.54 43.43 -53.15
C TRP A 4 -40.08 42.04 -53.61
N GLY A 5 -38.77 41.84 -53.76
CA GLY A 5 -38.18 40.57 -54.13
C GLY A 5 -38.12 39.60 -52.95
N HIS A 6 -38.44 38.33 -53.19
CA HIS A 6 -38.25 37.23 -52.23
C HIS A 6 -36.81 36.71 -52.33
N ILE A 7 -36.04 36.86 -51.25
CA ILE A 7 -34.72 36.23 -51.09
C ILE A 7 -34.95 34.83 -50.53
N ARG A 8 -34.53 33.80 -51.28
CA ARG A 8 -34.46 32.41 -50.80
C ARG A 8 -33.20 32.23 -49.96
N ALA A 9 -33.36 31.93 -48.67
CA ALA A 9 -32.26 31.50 -47.82
C ALA A 9 -32.07 29.97 -47.96
N VAL A 10 -30.90 29.55 -48.43
CA VAL A 10 -30.46 28.15 -48.42
C VAL A 10 -29.79 27.91 -47.08
N VAL A 11 -30.36 27.01 -46.25
CA VAL A 11 -29.74 26.56 -45.01
C VAL A 11 -28.93 25.30 -45.32
N THR A 12 -27.61 25.43 -45.32
CA THR A 12 -26.68 24.31 -45.30
C THR A 12 -26.50 23.83 -43.86
N VAL A 13 -27.00 22.63 -43.56
CA VAL A 13 -26.75 21.95 -42.27
C VAL A 13 -25.38 21.27 -42.37
N GLY A 14 -24.36 21.85 -41.72
CA GLY A 14 -23.04 21.24 -41.58
C GLY A 14 -23.05 20.16 -40.51
N LEU A 15 -22.71 18.91 -40.89
CA LEU A 15 -22.52 17.79 -39.98
C LEU A 15 -21.19 17.99 -39.22
N ALA A 16 -21.26 18.49 -37.99
CA ALA A 16 -20.09 18.58 -37.11
C ALA A 16 -19.74 17.19 -36.55
N ALA A 17 -18.71 16.55 -37.09
CA ALA A 17 -18.16 15.33 -36.53
C ALA A 17 -17.44 15.66 -35.20
N PHE A 18 -18.07 15.32 -34.08
CA PHE A 18 -17.40 15.31 -32.77
C PHE A 18 -16.37 14.18 -32.74
N LEU A 19 -15.12 14.50 -33.03
CA LEU A 19 -13.98 13.65 -32.70
C LEU A 19 -13.78 13.67 -31.18
N LEU A 20 -14.34 12.70 -30.48
CA LEU A 20 -13.99 12.45 -29.08
C LEU A 20 -12.53 11.96 -29.04
N PRO A 21 -11.62 12.62 -28.30
CA PRO A 21 -10.28 12.11 -28.11
C PRO A 21 -10.38 10.81 -27.30
N LEU A 22 -10.07 9.66 -27.90
CA LEU A 22 -9.81 8.45 -27.14
C LEU A 22 -8.56 8.69 -26.29
N ALA A 23 -8.74 8.85 -24.98
CA ALA A 23 -7.63 8.76 -24.05
C ALA A 23 -6.96 7.39 -24.23
N PRO A 24 -5.62 7.31 -24.32
CA PRO A 24 -4.95 6.02 -24.43
C PRO A 24 -5.25 5.18 -23.19
N VAL A 25 -5.96 4.07 -23.37
CA VAL A 25 -6.08 3.03 -22.34
C VAL A 25 -4.70 2.39 -22.21
N ARG A 26 -3.93 2.81 -21.20
CA ARG A 26 -2.65 2.17 -20.88
C ARG A 26 -2.97 0.86 -20.17
N ALA A 27 -2.64 -0.26 -20.80
CA ALA A 27 -2.72 -1.56 -20.14
C ALA A 27 -1.88 -1.53 -18.85
N GLU A 28 -2.44 -2.04 -17.74
CA GLU A 28 -1.68 -2.21 -16.52
C GLU A 28 -0.51 -3.18 -16.76
N PRO A 29 0.66 -2.98 -16.12
CA PRO A 29 1.76 -3.92 -16.24
C PRO A 29 1.34 -5.35 -15.88
N ALA A 30 1.85 -6.35 -16.61
CA ALA A 30 1.41 -7.74 -16.48
C ALA A 30 1.62 -8.37 -15.08
N TYR A 31 2.55 -7.83 -14.28
CA TYR A 31 2.78 -8.30 -12.90
C TYR A 31 1.67 -7.85 -11.93
N ILE A 32 0.94 -6.78 -12.25
CA ILE A 32 -0.04 -6.20 -11.32
C ILE A 32 -1.18 -7.19 -11.00
N PRO A 33 -1.84 -7.86 -11.98
CA PRO A 33 -2.83 -8.88 -11.67
C PRO A 33 -2.28 -10.08 -10.88
N LEU A 34 -1.04 -10.49 -11.18
CA LEU A 34 -0.39 -11.63 -10.51
C LEU A 34 -0.14 -11.33 -9.02
N VAL A 35 0.43 -10.15 -8.74
CA VAL A 35 0.68 -9.66 -7.38
C VAL A 35 -0.62 -9.47 -6.63
N ARG A 36 -1.64 -8.89 -7.27
CA ARG A 36 -2.97 -8.71 -6.66
C ARG A 36 -3.58 -10.06 -6.26
N ASP A 37 -3.53 -11.06 -7.14
CA ASP A 37 -4.04 -12.40 -6.86
C ASP A 37 -3.30 -13.07 -5.70
N TYR A 38 -1.97 -12.92 -5.67
CA TYR A 38 -1.14 -13.43 -4.57
C TYR A 38 -1.49 -12.75 -3.24
N VAL A 39 -1.65 -11.42 -3.23
CA VAL A 39 -2.04 -10.67 -2.05
C VAL A 39 -3.39 -11.15 -1.54
N GLU A 40 -4.41 -11.22 -2.40
CA GLU A 40 -5.76 -11.65 -2.01
C GLU A 40 -5.81 -13.08 -1.48
N LYS A 41 -5.14 -14.03 -2.16
CA LYS A 41 -5.26 -15.45 -1.81
C LYS A 41 -4.29 -15.90 -0.72
N ARG A 42 -3.13 -15.24 -0.58
CA ARG A 42 -2.04 -15.71 0.30
C ARG A 42 -1.75 -14.73 1.42
N VAL A 43 -1.69 -13.43 1.14
CA VAL A 43 -1.28 -12.42 2.13
C VAL A 43 -2.44 -11.98 3.01
N ARG A 44 -3.60 -11.65 2.43
CA ARG A 44 -4.78 -11.19 3.18
C ARG A 44 -5.21 -12.15 4.29
N PRO A 45 -5.30 -13.49 4.08
CA PRO A 45 -5.65 -14.42 5.15
C PRO A 45 -4.63 -14.48 6.29
N ILE A 46 -3.37 -14.10 6.05
CA ILE A 46 -2.34 -14.01 7.11
C ILE A 46 -2.67 -12.83 8.03
N VAL A 47 -3.02 -11.68 7.46
CA VAL A 47 -3.30 -10.42 8.15
C VAL A 47 -4.63 -10.45 8.88
N GLU A 48 -5.63 -11.13 8.35
CA GLU A 48 -6.97 -11.24 8.95
C GLU A 48 -7.03 -12.23 10.13
N THR A 49 -5.89 -12.76 10.57
CA THR A 49 -5.86 -13.62 11.76
C THR A 49 -6.07 -12.82 13.04
N PRO A 50 -6.75 -13.40 14.06
CA PRO A 50 -6.98 -12.72 15.34
C PRO A 50 -5.71 -12.19 16.02
N LEU A 51 -4.57 -12.88 15.82
CA LEU A 51 -3.28 -12.44 16.35
C LEU A 51 -2.87 -11.07 15.80
N VAL A 52 -2.99 -10.87 14.49
CA VAL A 52 -2.59 -9.63 13.82
C VAL A 52 -3.59 -8.51 14.13
N LEU A 53 -4.89 -8.78 14.00
CA LEU A 53 -5.93 -7.78 14.26
C LEU A 53 -5.86 -7.27 15.72
N LYS A 54 -5.65 -8.17 16.68
CA LYS A 54 -5.52 -7.80 18.09
C LYS A 54 -4.27 -6.96 18.35
N ALA A 55 -3.13 -7.29 17.74
CA ALA A 55 -1.90 -6.52 17.89
C ALA A 55 -2.07 -5.08 17.38
N ILE A 56 -2.74 -4.91 16.25
CA ILE A 56 -3.06 -3.59 15.68
C ILE A 56 -4.00 -2.82 16.61
N ALA A 57 -5.08 -3.47 17.08
CA ALA A 57 -6.04 -2.85 17.99
C ALA A 57 -5.40 -2.40 19.33
N GLU A 58 -4.53 -3.23 19.92
CA GLU A 58 -3.78 -2.89 21.13
C GLU A 58 -2.86 -1.69 20.92
N GLN A 59 -2.18 -1.62 19.77
CA GLN A 59 -1.32 -0.48 19.46
C GLN A 59 -2.12 0.80 19.19
N ASN A 60 -3.24 0.71 18.49
CA ASN A 60 -4.18 1.84 18.31
C ASN A 60 -4.69 2.37 19.66
N ALA A 61 -5.00 1.50 20.61
CA ALA A 61 -5.40 1.92 21.96
C ALA A 61 -4.27 2.64 22.70
N LYS A 62 -3.02 2.23 22.49
CA LYS A 62 -1.83 2.86 23.08
C LYS A 62 -1.50 4.22 22.46
N PHE A 63 -1.61 4.35 21.14
CA PHE A 63 -1.21 5.55 20.39
C PHE A 63 -2.38 6.44 19.96
N GLY A 64 -3.60 6.23 20.46
CA GLY A 64 -4.78 6.97 19.98
C GLY A 64 -4.74 8.50 20.10
N ASN A 65 -3.84 9.06 20.91
CA ASN A 65 -3.59 10.51 21.02
C ASN A 65 -2.12 10.88 20.70
N VAL A 66 -1.39 10.03 19.96
CA VAL A 66 0.00 10.30 19.60
C VAL A 66 0.08 11.54 18.72
N SER A 67 1.02 12.45 19.02
CA SER A 67 1.27 13.59 18.16
C SER A 67 2.21 13.20 17.01
N GLU A 68 2.16 13.94 15.91
CA GLU A 68 3.12 13.76 14.82
C GLU A 68 4.58 13.94 15.30
N MET A 69 4.81 14.87 16.24
CA MET A 69 6.12 15.07 16.82
C MET A 69 6.61 13.80 17.55
N ASP A 70 5.75 13.15 18.33
CA ASP A 70 6.10 11.91 19.02
C ASP A 70 6.36 10.76 18.02
N MET A 71 5.58 10.69 16.92
CA MET A 71 5.81 9.72 15.85
C MET A 71 7.16 9.91 15.17
N ARG A 72 7.53 11.17 14.85
CA ARG A 72 8.85 11.49 14.28
C ARG A 72 9.98 11.13 15.24
N VAL A 73 9.83 11.37 16.55
CA VAL A 73 10.83 10.97 17.54
C VAL A 73 11.00 9.45 17.59
N LEU A 74 9.92 8.69 17.53
CA LEU A 74 9.98 7.22 17.48
C LEU A 74 10.67 6.73 16.20
N ASP A 75 10.37 7.37 15.07
CA ASP A 75 10.97 7.05 13.78
C ASP A 75 12.47 7.35 13.74
N GLU A 76 12.87 8.56 14.14
CA GLU A 76 14.27 8.98 14.22
C GLU A 76 15.06 8.06 15.17
N THR A 77 14.47 7.66 16.29
CA THR A 77 15.08 6.71 17.22
C THR A 77 15.33 5.37 16.55
N TYR A 78 14.31 4.79 15.91
CA TYR A 78 14.43 3.51 15.22
C TYR A 78 15.50 3.55 14.12
N ARG A 79 15.47 4.58 13.27
CA ARG A 79 16.43 4.78 12.17
C ARG A 79 17.86 4.91 12.69
N SER A 80 18.05 5.71 13.75
CA SER A 80 19.35 5.88 14.42
C SER A 80 19.88 4.56 14.97
N GLU A 81 19.02 3.72 15.56
CA GLU A 81 19.42 2.39 16.03
C GLU A 81 19.86 1.47 14.88
N VAL A 82 19.17 1.50 13.74
CA VAL A 82 19.53 0.75 12.54
C VAL A 82 20.90 1.19 12.03
N ASP A 83 21.11 2.49 11.85
CA ASP A 83 22.37 3.07 11.36
C ASP A 83 23.55 2.72 12.29
N GLN A 84 23.35 2.86 13.61
CA GLN A 84 24.38 2.62 14.62
C GLN A 84 24.52 1.14 15.02
N HIS A 85 23.65 0.26 14.50
CA HIS A 85 23.57 -1.15 14.87
C HIS A 85 23.28 -1.38 16.38
N HIS A 86 22.64 -0.40 17.02
CA HIS A 86 22.20 -0.42 18.42
C HIS A 86 20.70 -0.75 18.53
N LEU A 87 20.33 -1.91 18.02
CA LEU A 87 18.97 -2.36 17.70
C LEU A 87 18.04 -2.65 18.89
N GLN A 88 17.93 -1.78 19.91
CA GLN A 88 17.07 -2.04 21.08
C GLN A 88 15.57 -2.01 20.74
N MET A 89 15.05 -0.87 20.27
CA MET A 89 13.68 -0.72 19.77
C MET A 89 13.38 -1.70 18.63
N VAL A 90 14.33 -1.89 17.71
CA VAL A 90 14.19 -2.85 16.60
C VAL A 90 13.99 -4.28 17.12
N LYS A 91 14.81 -4.72 18.10
CA LYS A 91 14.66 -6.05 18.72
C LYS A 91 13.34 -6.19 19.46
N LEU A 92 12.94 -5.17 20.24
CA LEU A 92 11.65 -5.19 20.93
C LEU A 92 10.47 -5.33 19.98
N LEU A 93 10.56 -4.71 18.80
CA LEU A 93 9.54 -4.83 17.76
C LEU A 93 9.56 -6.23 17.11
N LEU A 94 10.75 -6.75 16.79
CA LEU A 94 10.91 -8.10 16.20
C LEU A 94 10.53 -9.23 17.17
N ASP A 95 10.70 -9.04 18.47
CA ASP A 95 10.38 -10.02 19.52
C ASP A 95 8.87 -10.14 19.80
N LYS A 96 8.04 -9.25 19.23
CA LYS A 96 6.58 -9.33 19.37
C LYS A 96 6.05 -10.62 18.71
N SER A 97 5.01 -11.22 19.30
CA SER A 97 4.38 -12.43 18.76
C SER A 97 3.86 -12.24 17.32
N VAL A 98 3.35 -11.05 16.98
CA VAL A 98 2.93 -10.72 15.62
C VAL A 98 4.11 -10.71 14.64
N SER A 99 5.27 -10.17 15.03
CA SER A 99 6.49 -10.15 14.22
C SER A 99 7.03 -11.55 13.95
N HIS A 100 7.10 -12.40 14.99
CA HIS A 100 7.44 -13.82 14.83
C HIS A 100 6.48 -14.55 13.88
N TYR A 101 5.19 -14.25 13.98
CA TYR A 101 4.19 -14.83 13.09
C TYR A 101 4.40 -14.38 11.63
N LEU A 102 4.59 -13.08 11.38
CA LEU A 102 4.86 -12.55 10.04
C LEU A 102 6.15 -13.15 9.46
N LYS A 103 7.21 -13.28 10.28
CA LYS A 103 8.46 -13.94 9.90
C LYS A 103 8.24 -15.41 9.52
N ALA A 104 7.50 -16.18 10.32
CA ALA A 104 7.18 -17.56 9.97
C ALA A 104 6.42 -17.69 8.64
N LYS A 105 5.55 -16.72 8.32
CA LYS A 105 4.83 -16.68 7.03
C LYS A 105 5.72 -16.26 5.86
N GLN A 106 6.62 -15.31 6.08
CA GLN A 106 7.67 -14.97 5.13
C GLN A 106 8.51 -16.20 4.80
N ASP A 107 9.03 -16.91 5.81
CA ASP A 107 9.92 -18.06 5.60
C ASP A 107 9.20 -19.22 4.89
N ALA A 108 7.89 -19.40 5.14
CA ALA A 108 7.07 -20.39 4.47
C ALA A 108 6.66 -20.02 3.02
N SER A 109 6.95 -18.79 2.57
CA SER A 109 6.55 -18.29 1.25
C SER A 109 7.40 -18.81 0.08
N GLN A 110 8.42 -19.63 0.36
CA GLN A 110 9.36 -20.13 -0.65
C GLN A 110 10.06 -19.02 -1.45
N GLY A 111 10.28 -17.86 -0.82
CA GLY A 111 10.97 -16.70 -1.41
C GLY A 111 10.04 -15.69 -2.09
N ALA A 112 8.72 -15.94 -2.15
CA ALA A 112 7.78 -14.97 -2.71
C ALA A 112 7.63 -13.71 -1.85
N ILE A 113 7.70 -13.83 -0.52
CA ILE A 113 7.67 -12.69 0.41
C ILE A 113 9.11 -12.37 0.82
N ILE A 114 9.55 -11.14 0.56
CA ILE A 114 10.88 -10.62 0.92
C ILE A 114 10.82 -9.85 2.25
N GLU A 115 9.77 -9.07 2.44
CA GLU A 115 9.51 -8.28 3.65
C GLU A 115 7.99 -8.22 3.88
N PHE A 116 7.58 -8.24 5.15
CA PHE A 116 6.17 -8.19 5.52
C PHE A 116 6.01 -7.50 6.89
N PHE A 117 5.25 -6.41 6.91
CA PHE A 117 4.94 -5.68 8.13
C PHE A 117 3.52 -5.14 8.10
N VAL A 118 3.03 -4.81 9.29
CA VAL A 118 1.70 -4.23 9.51
C VAL A 118 1.83 -3.01 10.40
N THR A 119 1.02 -1.99 10.11
CA THR A 119 1.00 -0.73 10.84
C THR A 119 -0.29 -0.58 11.65
N ASP A 120 -0.28 0.38 12.56
CA ASP A 120 -1.48 0.91 13.20
C ASP A 120 -2.15 2.00 12.33
N SER A 121 -3.20 2.64 12.85
CA SER A 121 -3.97 3.67 12.16
C SER A 121 -3.25 5.01 12.02
N HIS A 122 -2.02 5.12 12.53
CA HIS A 122 -1.14 6.26 12.35
C HIS A 122 0.03 5.94 11.41
N GLY A 123 0.16 4.68 10.98
CA GLY A 123 1.26 4.21 10.15
C GLY A 123 2.47 3.73 10.95
N LEU A 124 2.42 3.62 12.28
CA LEU A 124 3.56 3.09 13.06
C LEU A 124 3.59 1.57 12.97
N ASN A 125 4.77 0.98 12.78
CA ASN A 125 4.93 -0.47 12.67
C ASN A 125 4.45 -1.18 13.96
N VAL A 126 3.46 -2.04 13.82
CA VAL A 126 2.93 -2.90 14.89
C VAL A 126 3.75 -4.17 14.99
N GLY A 127 4.12 -4.74 13.84
CA GLY A 127 4.97 -5.92 13.72
C GLY A 127 5.59 -6.02 12.34
N GLN A 128 6.76 -6.65 12.26
CA GLN A 128 7.56 -6.75 11.05
C GLN A 128 8.31 -8.09 11.00
N SER A 129 8.44 -8.65 9.81
CA SER A 129 9.12 -9.93 9.58
C SER A 129 10.64 -9.78 9.52
N THR A 130 11.12 -8.61 9.12
CA THR A 130 12.54 -8.23 9.04
C THR A 130 12.68 -6.76 9.46
N ILE A 131 13.92 -6.29 9.61
CA ILE A 131 14.22 -4.88 9.87
C ILE A 131 13.79 -4.05 8.65
N THR A 132 12.86 -3.12 8.85
CA THR A 132 12.47 -2.09 7.88
C THR A 132 13.45 -0.89 7.92
N ALA A 133 13.39 -0.02 6.91
CA ALA A 133 14.21 1.20 6.87
C ALA A 133 13.83 2.21 7.97
N ASP A 134 12.56 2.25 8.35
CA ASP A 134 11.95 3.22 9.24
C ASP A 134 10.76 2.61 10.00
N TYR A 135 10.31 3.29 11.06
CA TYR A 135 9.26 2.81 11.96
C TYR A 135 7.90 3.41 11.63
N TRP A 136 7.89 4.65 11.13
CA TRP A 136 6.67 5.37 10.75
C TRP A 136 6.48 5.35 9.25
N GLN A 137 5.36 4.80 8.80
CA GLN A 137 5.01 4.65 7.38
C GLN A 137 3.90 5.63 6.97
N GLY A 138 3.40 6.44 7.92
CA GLY A 138 2.19 7.25 7.74
C GLY A 138 2.35 8.39 6.74
N ASP A 139 3.58 8.78 6.44
CA ASP A 139 3.94 9.77 5.43
C ASP A 139 4.36 9.17 4.09
N GLU A 140 4.38 7.83 3.96
CA GLU A 140 4.78 7.15 2.74
C GLU A 140 3.62 6.91 1.76
N GLU A 141 3.95 6.84 0.46
CA GLU A 141 2.93 6.72 -0.61
C GLU A 141 2.02 5.50 -0.41
N LYS A 142 2.57 4.35 -0.01
CA LYS A 142 1.80 3.12 0.28
C LYS A 142 0.71 3.31 1.33
N TYR A 143 0.96 4.12 2.35
CA TYR A 143 -0.02 4.45 3.37
C TYR A 143 -1.00 5.51 2.86
N LEU A 144 -0.49 6.55 2.19
CA LEU A 144 -1.30 7.66 1.67
C LEU A 144 -2.30 7.20 0.60
N ARG A 145 -1.93 6.23 -0.23
CA ARG A 145 -2.75 5.65 -1.32
C ARG A 145 -3.77 4.63 -0.84
N THR A 146 -3.72 4.21 0.43
CA THR A 146 -4.60 3.19 0.99
C THR A 146 -5.41 3.73 2.18
N PHE A 147 -4.77 3.91 3.33
CA PHE A 147 -5.46 4.29 4.55
C PHE A 147 -5.87 5.76 4.56
N ALA A 148 -4.92 6.66 4.26
CA ALA A 148 -5.18 8.10 4.36
C ALA A 148 -6.21 8.61 3.33
N ASN A 149 -6.29 7.98 2.15
CA ASN A 149 -7.31 8.29 1.15
C ASN A 149 -8.59 7.44 1.26
N SER A 150 -8.71 6.59 2.29
CA SER A 150 -9.83 5.67 2.49
C SER A 150 -10.10 4.71 1.31
N SER A 151 -9.06 4.36 0.55
CA SER A 151 -9.15 3.38 -0.52
C SER A 151 -9.19 1.96 0.05
N ARG A 152 -10.08 1.12 -0.51
CA ARG A 152 -10.11 -0.33 -0.21
C ARG A 152 -9.35 -1.16 -1.23
N GLU A 153 -8.77 -0.52 -2.25
CA GLU A 153 -7.99 -1.21 -3.26
C GLU A 153 -6.60 -1.56 -2.72
N ILE A 154 -6.04 -2.66 -3.23
CA ILE A 154 -4.63 -2.96 -3.03
C ILE A 154 -3.83 -1.97 -3.88
N PHE A 155 -2.99 -1.16 -3.23
CA PHE A 155 -1.99 -0.35 -3.91
C PHE A 155 -0.77 -1.23 -4.19
N ILE A 156 -0.36 -1.32 -5.45
CA ILE A 156 0.83 -2.06 -5.89
C ILE A 156 1.77 -1.06 -6.54
N ASP A 157 2.96 -0.91 -5.96
CA ASP A 157 3.96 0.02 -6.43
C ASP A 157 4.60 -0.47 -7.75
N ARG A 158 5.31 0.43 -8.40
CA ARG A 158 6.13 0.10 -9.55
C ARG A 158 7.14 -0.98 -9.16
N ALA A 159 7.22 -2.02 -9.99
CA ALA A 159 8.25 -3.03 -9.84
C ALA A 159 9.66 -2.45 -10.09
N GLU A 160 10.60 -2.81 -9.22
CA GLU A 160 12.01 -2.42 -9.27
C GLU A 160 12.90 -3.66 -9.22
N ARG A 161 14.10 -3.56 -9.80
CA ARG A 161 15.07 -4.66 -9.82
C ARG A 161 16.03 -4.49 -8.66
N ASN A 162 16.07 -5.48 -7.77
CA ASN A 162 17.02 -5.50 -6.67
C ASN A 162 18.43 -5.72 -7.22
N GLU A 163 19.37 -4.81 -6.94
CA GLU A 163 20.72 -4.87 -7.51
C GLU A 163 21.54 -6.08 -7.02
N SER A 164 21.26 -6.56 -5.80
CA SER A 164 21.99 -7.66 -5.20
C SER A 164 21.45 -9.02 -5.64
N THR A 165 20.14 -9.22 -5.53
CA THR A 165 19.51 -10.52 -5.84
C THR A 165 19.16 -10.67 -7.31
N GLN A 166 19.10 -9.55 -8.05
CA GLN A 166 18.58 -9.49 -9.42
C GLN A 166 17.12 -9.95 -9.54
N ASN A 167 16.38 -10.03 -8.42
CA ASN A 167 14.95 -10.27 -8.46
C ASN A 167 14.21 -9.00 -8.90
N LEU A 168 13.15 -9.18 -9.69
CA LEU A 168 12.14 -8.14 -9.85
C LEU A 168 11.21 -8.15 -8.63
N GLU A 169 11.15 -7.04 -7.91
CA GLU A 169 10.42 -6.90 -6.65
C GLU A 169 9.38 -5.77 -6.77
N THR A 170 8.25 -5.89 -6.07
CA THR A 170 7.28 -4.82 -5.92
C THR A 170 6.72 -4.82 -4.50
N GLN A 171 6.30 -3.66 -4.02
CA GLN A 171 5.61 -3.55 -2.75
C GLN A 171 4.10 -3.43 -2.98
N ALA A 172 3.33 -4.22 -2.26
CA ALA A 172 1.87 -4.13 -2.22
C ALA A 172 1.41 -3.74 -0.83
N SER A 173 0.38 -2.90 -0.76
CA SER A 173 -0.22 -2.47 0.50
C SER A 173 -1.74 -2.45 0.43
N PHE A 174 -2.39 -2.72 1.55
CA PHE A 174 -3.85 -2.70 1.66
C PHE A 174 -4.29 -2.39 3.08
N VAL A 175 -5.48 -1.81 3.20
CA VAL A 175 -6.09 -1.49 4.48
C VAL A 175 -6.50 -2.77 5.21
N VAL A 176 -6.15 -2.84 6.50
CA VAL A 176 -6.59 -3.89 7.41
C VAL A 176 -7.90 -3.45 8.06
N MET A 177 -8.90 -4.32 8.00
CA MET A 177 -10.22 -4.09 8.56
C MET A 177 -10.40 -4.94 9.83
N ASP A 178 -11.05 -4.39 10.86
CA ASP A 178 -11.48 -5.18 12.01
C ASP A 178 -12.76 -5.99 11.71
N GLU A 179 -13.23 -6.72 12.71
CA GLU A 179 -14.45 -7.55 12.62
C GLU A 179 -15.72 -6.71 12.37
N GLU A 180 -15.71 -5.42 12.75
CA GLU A 180 -16.78 -4.46 12.48
C GLU A 180 -16.62 -3.72 11.15
N ASN A 181 -15.66 -4.13 10.31
CA ASN A 181 -15.35 -3.52 9.01
C ASN A 181 -14.93 -2.05 9.12
N ARG A 182 -14.21 -1.69 10.19
CA ARG A 182 -13.53 -0.41 10.37
C ARG A 182 -12.05 -0.54 9.99
N PRO A 183 -11.47 0.46 9.31
CA PRO A 183 -10.05 0.45 8.99
C PRO A 183 -9.23 0.68 10.27
N ILE A 184 -8.26 -0.21 10.54
CA ILE A 184 -7.44 -0.17 11.76
C ILE A 184 -5.94 -0.03 11.51
N GLY A 185 -5.49 -0.21 10.26
CA GLY A 185 -4.09 -0.04 9.89
C GLY A 185 -3.84 -0.46 8.44
N VAL A 186 -2.57 -0.67 8.08
CA VAL A 186 -2.15 -1.10 6.75
C VAL A 186 -1.27 -2.33 6.84
N ALA A 187 -1.44 -3.28 5.94
CA ALA A 187 -0.48 -4.35 5.71
C ALA A 187 0.36 -4.01 4.48
N ILE A 188 1.68 -4.18 4.59
CA ILE A 188 2.64 -3.91 3.53
C ILE A 188 3.51 -5.14 3.32
N VAL A 189 3.64 -5.57 2.07
CA VAL A 189 4.42 -6.74 1.69
C VAL A 189 5.28 -6.44 0.46
N THR A 190 6.57 -6.74 0.56
CA THR A 190 7.48 -6.74 -0.59
C THR A 190 7.51 -8.13 -1.18
N ILE A 191 7.18 -8.24 -2.46
CA ILE A 191 7.01 -9.50 -3.19
C ILE A 191 8.05 -9.62 -4.30
N ALA A 192 8.76 -10.75 -4.34
CA ALA A 192 9.58 -11.11 -5.49
C ALA A 192 8.66 -11.65 -6.59
N ILE A 193 8.46 -10.87 -7.64
CA ILE A 193 7.59 -11.19 -8.78
C ILE A 193 8.07 -12.44 -9.50
N ASP A 194 9.38 -12.65 -9.58
CA ASP A 194 9.99 -13.80 -10.25
C ASP A 194 9.69 -15.13 -9.51
N ALA A 195 9.19 -15.09 -8.28
CA ALA A 195 8.81 -16.25 -7.48
C ALA A 195 7.29 -16.53 -7.46
N LEU A 196 6.49 -15.77 -8.21
CA LEU A 196 5.03 -15.89 -8.31
C LEU A 196 4.57 -16.83 -9.43
#